data_AF-A0A0P0SIV0-F1
#
_entry.id   AF-A0A0P0SIV0-F1
#
_cell.length_a   1.000
_cell.length_b   1.000
_cell.length_c   1.000
_cell.angle_alpha   90.00
_cell.angle_beta   90.00
_cell.angle_gamma   90.00
#
_symmetry.space_group_name_H-M   'P 1'
#
loop_
_entity.id
_entity.type
_entity.pdbx_description
1 polymer ?
#
loop_
_entity_poly.entity_id
_entity_poly.type
_entity_poly.pdbx_seq_one_letter_code
_entity_poly.pdbx_strand_id
1 'polypeptide(L)'
;MPGGELGGRLDLSTVLTLRSAGREVGSPAAPRRPGSVLWRDVHPVMLQGDAVLFPLSVVDFGALPYPTGAAWHLELGHDLEAQALGSILLLANERREIVTGALAAAADPGDADRRVLSAVRTDVIRSLVERALVDDGFDLDEDYPVGSIGALLAAVLRATFPDRSPEALRVERRHDPILFTTRVQHATELLAGP
;
A
#
# COMPACT_ATOMS: atom_id res chain seq x y z
N MET A 1 18.14 7.13 -9.86
CA MET A 1 17.17 7.08 -8.73
C MET A 1 17.70 6.07 -7.72
N PRO A 2 17.59 6.32 -6.41
CA PRO A 2 17.87 5.31 -5.40
C PRO A 2 16.91 4.12 -5.56
N GLY A 3 17.40 2.89 -5.37
CA GLY A 3 16.63 1.66 -5.62
C GLY A 3 15.40 1.45 -4.73
N GLY A 4 15.24 2.25 -3.66
CA GLY A 4 14.09 2.20 -2.76
C GLY A 4 12.86 3.00 -3.22
N GLU A 5 12.95 3.76 -4.31
CA GLU A 5 11.87 4.61 -4.84
C GLU A 5 11.19 4.02 -6.09
N LEU A 6 11.60 2.82 -6.52
CA LEU A 6 11.02 2.13 -7.68
C LEU A 6 9.87 1.22 -7.24
N GLY A 7 8.72 1.82 -6.92
CA GLY A 7 7.46 1.10 -6.79
C GLY A 7 6.80 0.87 -8.16
N GLY A 8 6.22 -0.31 -8.38
CA GLY A 8 5.40 -0.62 -9.56
C GLY A 8 6.06 -1.49 -10.63
N ARG A 9 6.12 -0.99 -11.87
CA ARG A 9 6.57 -1.72 -13.08
C ARG A 9 7.90 -1.18 -13.59
N LEU A 10 8.88 -2.07 -13.77
CA LEU A 10 10.17 -1.77 -14.39
C LEU A 10 10.15 -2.20 -15.86
N ASP A 11 10.27 -1.27 -16.78
CA ASP A 11 10.42 -1.59 -18.20
C ASP A 11 11.91 -1.70 -18.57
N LEU A 12 12.38 -2.94 -18.75
CA LEU A 12 13.73 -3.20 -19.26
C LEU A 12 13.72 -3.06 -20.78
N SER A 13 14.26 -1.95 -21.28
CA SER A 13 14.38 -1.75 -22.74
C SER A 13 15.76 -2.16 -23.24
N THR A 14 15.80 -3.12 -24.15
CA THR A 14 17.01 -3.44 -24.93
C THR A 14 16.89 -2.81 -26.30
N VAL A 15 17.88 -2.01 -26.70
CA VAL A 15 17.89 -1.33 -28.00
C VAL A 15 19.18 -1.67 -28.74
N LEU A 16 19.04 -2.28 -29.91
CA LEU A 16 20.15 -2.41 -30.86
C LEU A 16 20.15 -1.20 -31.78
N THR A 17 21.25 -0.44 -31.76
CA THR A 17 21.44 0.72 -32.64
C THR A 17 22.52 0.47 -33.67
N LEU A 18 22.34 1.04 -34.85
CA LEU A 18 23.33 1.01 -35.91
C LEU A 18 24.51 1.87 -35.50
N ARG A 19 25.70 1.29 -35.36
CA ARG A 19 26.94 2.06 -35.10
C ARG A 19 27.50 2.70 -36.36
N SER A 20 27.55 1.93 -37.45
CA SER A 20 28.01 2.37 -38.76
C SER A 20 27.29 1.57 -39.84
N ALA A 21 26.93 2.23 -40.94
CA ALA A 21 26.33 1.55 -42.08
C ALA A 21 27.35 0.62 -42.74
N GLY A 22 26.89 -0.54 -43.21
CA GLY A 22 27.70 -1.42 -44.06
C GLY A 22 28.06 -0.73 -45.38
N ARG A 23 29.19 -1.13 -45.98
CA ARG A 23 29.69 -0.56 -47.24
C ARG A 23 28.88 -0.99 -48.47
N GLU A 24 28.08 -2.04 -48.36
CA GLU A 24 27.26 -2.56 -49.45
C GLU A 24 25.93 -1.83 -49.57
N VAL A 25 25.46 -1.66 -50.81
CA VAL A 25 24.16 -1.04 -51.13
C VAL A 25 23.04 -2.01 -50.75
N GLY A 26 22.79 -2.14 -49.44
CA GLY A 26 21.55 -2.71 -48.95
C GLY A 26 20.34 -1.88 -49.37
N SER A 27 19.17 -2.54 -49.37
CA SER A 27 17.84 -1.99 -49.70
C SER A 27 17.68 -0.49 -49.32
N PRO A 28 16.92 0.31 -50.10
CA PRO A 28 16.62 1.71 -49.77
C PRO A 28 16.03 1.90 -48.36
N ALA A 29 15.38 0.87 -47.82
CA ALA A 29 14.79 0.86 -46.49
C ALA A 29 15.77 0.50 -45.36
N ALA A 30 17.03 0.18 -45.67
CA ALA A 30 18.04 -0.16 -44.67
C ALA A 30 18.48 1.09 -43.89
N PRO A 31 18.56 1.04 -42.55
CA PRO A 31 19.06 2.15 -41.74
C PRO A 31 20.50 2.51 -42.11
N ARG A 32 20.80 3.80 -42.32
CA ARG A 32 22.12 4.29 -42.76
C ARG A 32 22.79 5.26 -41.79
N ARG A 33 22.04 5.77 -40.81
CA ARG A 33 22.54 6.78 -39.88
C ARG A 33 22.99 6.10 -38.58
N PRO A 34 24.22 6.35 -38.11
CA PRO A 34 24.62 5.99 -36.76
C PRO A 34 23.57 6.43 -35.73
N GLY A 35 23.24 5.56 -34.79
CA GLY A 35 22.18 5.77 -33.80
C GLY A 35 20.78 5.33 -34.24
N SER A 36 20.59 4.88 -35.49
CA SER A 36 19.28 4.34 -35.92
C SER A 36 18.95 3.06 -35.14
N VAL A 37 17.74 2.97 -34.59
CA VAL A 37 17.28 1.77 -33.87
C VAL A 37 16.95 0.67 -34.88
N LEU A 38 17.68 -0.44 -34.80
CA LEU A 38 17.48 -1.62 -35.66
C LEU A 38 16.45 -2.57 -35.05
N TRP A 39 16.45 -2.65 -33.73
CA TRP A 39 15.57 -3.52 -32.97
C TRP A 39 15.42 -2.96 -31.57
N ARG A 40 14.20 -3.03 -31.04
CA ARG A 40 13.90 -2.69 -29.66
C ARG A 40 13.02 -3.79 -29.09
N ASP A 41 13.40 -4.22 -27.92
CA ASP A 41 12.58 -5.07 -27.08
C ASP A 41 12.37 -4.39 -25.74
N VAL A 42 11.17 -4.56 -25.19
CA VAL A 42 10.80 -4.01 -23.89
C VAL A 42 10.21 -5.15 -23.09
N HIS A 43 10.92 -5.54 -22.04
CA HIS A 43 10.46 -6.57 -21.12
C HIS A 43 9.95 -5.89 -19.83
N PRO A 44 8.63 -5.85 -19.62
CA PRO A 44 8.08 -5.34 -18.38
C PRO A 44 8.30 -6.35 -17.26
N VAL A 45 8.97 -5.91 -16.19
CA VAL A 45 9.13 -6.65 -14.94
C VAL A 45 8.27 -5.95 -13.90
N MET A 46 7.24 -6.64 -13.40
CA MET A 46 6.51 -6.17 -12.22
C MET A 46 7.45 -6.33 -11.02
N LEU A 47 7.85 -5.22 -10.41
CA LEU A 47 8.72 -5.22 -9.22
C LEU A 47 7.95 -5.59 -7.95
N GLN A 48 6.62 -5.62 -8.04
CA GLN A 48 5.72 -6.07 -7.00
C GLN A 48 5.17 -7.45 -7.42
N GLY A 49 5.70 -8.50 -6.81
CA GLY A 49 5.16 -9.86 -6.92
C GLY A 49 3.75 -9.92 -6.32
N ASP A 50 2.96 -10.92 -6.76
CA ASP A 50 1.66 -11.34 -6.20
C ASP A 50 1.14 -10.43 -5.09
N ALA A 51 0.53 -9.29 -5.48
CA ALA A 51 -0.09 -8.43 -4.49
C ALA A 51 -1.29 -9.22 -3.94
N VAL A 52 -1.10 -9.84 -2.77
CA VAL A 52 -2.21 -10.33 -1.99
C VAL A 52 -3.14 -9.14 -1.80
N LEU A 53 -4.31 -9.20 -2.44
CA LEU A 53 -5.32 -8.18 -2.31
C LEU A 53 -5.69 -8.09 -0.83
N PHE A 54 -5.62 -6.88 -0.27
CA PHE A 54 -6.07 -6.65 1.10
C PHE A 54 -7.51 -7.14 1.23
N PRO A 55 -7.84 -8.04 2.18
CA PRO A 55 -9.19 -8.61 2.28
C PRO A 55 -10.24 -7.52 2.46
N LEU A 56 -11.18 -7.45 1.52
CA LEU A 56 -12.23 -6.44 1.44
C LEU A 56 -13.56 -7.10 1.10
N SER A 57 -14.64 -6.71 1.79
CA SER A 57 -16.01 -7.07 1.42
C SER A 57 -16.91 -5.85 1.46
N VAL A 58 -17.85 -5.77 0.51
CA VAL A 58 -18.92 -4.76 0.50
C VAL A 58 -20.16 -5.39 1.13
N VAL A 59 -20.72 -4.74 2.14
CA VAL A 59 -21.84 -5.30 2.93
C VAL A 59 -22.84 -4.21 3.34
N ASP A 60 -24.09 -4.60 3.58
CA ASP A 60 -25.10 -3.70 4.16
C ASP A 60 -24.96 -3.60 5.69
N PHE A 61 -24.49 -2.45 6.18
CA PHE A 61 -24.40 -2.21 7.63
C PHE A 61 -25.78 -2.12 8.30
N GLY A 62 -26.88 -1.93 7.56
CA GLY A 62 -28.22 -2.04 8.15
C GLY A 62 -28.72 -3.45 8.36
N ALA A 63 -28.05 -4.45 7.79
CA ALA A 63 -28.31 -5.86 8.04
C ALA A 63 -27.35 -6.47 9.07
N LEU A 64 -26.38 -5.68 9.56
CA LEU A 64 -25.29 -6.09 10.45
C LEU A 64 -25.28 -5.24 11.73
N PRO A 65 -24.57 -5.64 12.79
CA PRO A 65 -24.52 -4.89 14.05
C PRO A 65 -23.59 -3.66 14.00
N TYR A 66 -23.48 -3.00 12.85
CA TYR A 66 -22.65 -1.81 12.68
C TYR A 66 -23.51 -0.54 12.56
N PRO A 67 -23.00 0.63 12.98
CA PRO A 67 -23.71 1.88 12.75
C PRO A 67 -23.94 2.12 11.26
N THR A 68 -25.19 2.23 10.83
CA THR A 68 -25.57 2.44 9.41
C THR A 68 -24.94 3.69 8.79
N GLY A 69 -24.59 4.67 9.64
CA GLY A 69 -23.91 5.89 9.25
C GLY A 69 -22.40 5.73 9.01
N ALA A 70 -21.76 4.67 9.51
CA ALA A 70 -20.35 4.42 9.30
C ALA A 70 -20.06 4.05 7.85
N ALA A 71 -18.85 4.35 7.37
CA ALA A 71 -18.48 4.12 5.98
C ALA A 71 -17.71 2.82 5.77
N TRP A 72 -16.97 2.39 6.77
CA TRP A 72 -16.28 1.11 6.79
C TRP A 72 -16.09 0.63 8.23
N HIS A 73 -15.68 -0.62 8.38
CA HIS A 73 -15.28 -1.25 9.63
C HIS A 73 -14.09 -2.17 9.35
N LEU A 74 -13.07 -2.15 10.20
CA LEU A 74 -11.95 -3.08 10.12
C LEU A 74 -12.14 -4.16 11.17
N GLU A 75 -12.31 -5.40 10.73
CA GLU A 75 -12.22 -6.58 11.58
C GLU A 75 -10.77 -7.03 11.68
N LEU A 76 -10.35 -7.38 12.89
CA LEU A 76 -9.02 -7.90 13.16
C LEU A 76 -9.07 -8.93 14.29
N GLY A 77 -8.45 -10.09 14.06
CA GLY A 77 -8.27 -11.13 15.06
C GLY A 77 -7.43 -10.67 16.25
N HIS A 78 -7.55 -11.39 17.36
CA HIS A 78 -6.84 -11.05 18.60
C HIS A 78 -5.57 -11.87 18.81
N ASP A 79 -5.48 -13.05 18.19
CA ASP A 79 -4.34 -13.95 18.31
C ASP A 79 -3.17 -13.46 17.44
N LEU A 80 -2.09 -13.03 18.09
CA LEU A 80 -0.90 -12.48 17.43
C LEU A 80 -0.15 -13.53 16.59
N GLU A 81 -0.33 -14.82 16.87
CA GLU A 81 0.26 -15.91 16.09
C GLU A 81 -0.61 -16.34 14.91
N ALA A 82 -1.90 -15.98 14.90
CA ALA A 82 -2.82 -16.35 13.83
C ALA A 82 -2.47 -15.68 12.49
N GLN A 83 -2.78 -16.35 11.38
CA GLN A 83 -2.55 -15.86 10.03
C GLN A 83 -3.32 -14.56 9.76
N ALA A 84 -2.61 -13.49 9.42
CA ALA A 84 -3.19 -12.16 9.26
C ALA A 84 -4.24 -12.12 8.15
N LEU A 85 -3.97 -12.72 6.99
CA LEU A 85 -4.87 -12.69 5.84
C LEU A 85 -6.23 -13.37 6.09
N GLY A 86 -6.26 -14.35 7.00
CA GLY A 86 -7.51 -14.98 7.44
C GLY A 86 -8.16 -14.30 8.64
N SER A 87 -7.51 -13.28 9.21
CA SER A 87 -7.90 -12.63 10.45
C SER A 87 -8.06 -11.12 10.31
N ILE A 88 -7.95 -10.57 9.10
CA ILE A 88 -8.17 -9.16 8.81
C ILE A 88 -9.21 -9.05 7.69
N LEU A 89 -10.18 -8.16 7.86
CA LEU A 89 -11.19 -7.89 6.84
C LEU A 89 -11.65 -6.44 6.94
N LEU A 90 -11.51 -5.69 5.85
CA LEU A 90 -12.18 -4.40 5.72
C LEU A 90 -13.58 -4.63 5.17
N LEU A 91 -14.58 -4.22 5.94
CA LEU A 91 -15.98 -4.19 5.53
C LEU A 91 -16.30 -2.77 5.07
N ALA A 92 -16.62 -2.59 3.79
CA ALA A 92 -17.11 -1.34 3.25
C ALA A 92 -18.64 -1.34 3.26
N ASN A 93 -19.25 -0.27 3.80
CA ASN A 93 -20.70 -0.15 3.85
C ASN A 93 -21.24 0.18 2.44
N GLU A 94 -22.06 -0.69 1.87
CA GLU A 94 -22.63 -0.51 0.53
C GLU A 94 -23.45 0.78 0.39
N ARG A 95 -24.01 1.28 1.51
CA ARG A 95 -24.78 2.53 1.56
C ARG A 95 -23.92 3.78 1.41
N ARG A 96 -22.60 3.66 1.39
CA ARG A 96 -21.63 4.75 1.18
C ARG A 96 -20.96 4.60 -0.18
N GLU A 97 -21.70 4.94 -1.23
CA GLU A 97 -21.26 4.82 -2.64
C GLU A 97 -19.92 5.52 -2.95
N ILE A 98 -19.64 6.65 -2.31
CA ILE A 98 -18.36 7.36 -2.45
C ILE A 98 -17.18 6.47 -2.03
N VAL A 99 -17.35 5.66 -0.98
CA VAL A 99 -16.30 4.77 -0.47
C VAL A 99 -16.21 3.50 -1.30
N THR A 100 -17.34 2.85 -1.58
CA THR A 100 -17.34 1.62 -2.37
C THR A 100 -16.88 1.88 -3.81
N GLY A 101 -17.25 3.02 -4.39
CA GLY A 101 -16.76 3.46 -5.70
C GLY A 101 -15.24 3.67 -5.72
N ALA A 102 -14.70 4.39 -4.72
CA ALA A 102 -13.25 4.61 -4.63
C ALA A 102 -12.46 3.30 -4.43
N LEU A 103 -12.98 2.37 -3.62
CA LEU A 103 -12.38 1.05 -3.41
C LEU A 103 -12.41 0.20 -4.68
N ALA A 104 -13.50 0.24 -5.45
CA ALA A 104 -13.61 -0.45 -6.74
C ALA A 104 -12.65 0.15 -7.79
N ALA A 105 -12.38 1.45 -7.73
CA ALA A 105 -11.47 2.16 -8.62
C ALA A 105 -9.99 2.09 -8.19
N ALA A 106 -9.63 1.35 -7.15
CA ALA A 106 -8.29 1.39 -6.54
C ALA A 106 -7.12 1.06 -7.49
N ALA A 107 -7.37 0.33 -8.58
CA ALA A 107 -6.35 0.03 -9.59
C ALA A 107 -5.99 1.22 -10.49
N ASP A 108 -6.92 2.16 -10.70
CA ASP A 108 -6.72 3.38 -11.49
C ASP A 108 -7.63 4.51 -10.96
N PRO A 109 -7.29 5.09 -9.79
CA PRO A 109 -8.17 6.02 -9.10
C PRO A 109 -8.07 7.44 -9.66
N GLY A 110 -9.22 8.10 -9.80
CA GLY A 110 -9.28 9.53 -10.04
C GLY A 110 -8.89 10.35 -8.81
N ASP A 111 -8.80 11.68 -8.93
CA ASP A 111 -8.37 12.53 -7.83
C ASP A 111 -9.31 12.49 -6.62
N ALA A 112 -10.62 12.34 -6.83
CA ALA A 112 -11.58 12.18 -5.75
C ALA A 112 -11.38 10.84 -5.03
N ASP A 113 -11.20 9.76 -5.80
CA ASP A 113 -10.99 8.41 -5.27
C ASP A 113 -9.69 8.33 -4.46
N ARG A 114 -8.61 8.97 -4.93
CA ARG A 114 -7.33 9.05 -4.20
C ARG A 114 -7.48 9.66 -2.80
N ARG A 115 -8.32 10.68 -2.65
CA ARG A 115 -8.58 11.31 -1.34
C ARG A 115 -9.33 10.36 -0.41
N VAL A 116 -10.32 9.64 -0.94
CA VAL A 116 -11.08 8.64 -0.18
C VAL A 116 -10.18 7.46 0.21
N LEU A 117 -9.42 6.92 -0.72
CA LEU A 117 -8.46 5.83 -0.49
C LEU A 117 -7.38 6.24 0.53
N SER A 118 -6.89 7.48 0.48
CA SER A 118 -5.97 8.02 1.48
C SER A 118 -6.62 8.03 2.87
N ALA A 119 -7.87 8.49 3.00
CA ALA A 119 -8.58 8.47 4.28
C ALA A 119 -8.79 7.06 4.82
N VAL A 120 -9.19 6.10 3.97
CA VAL A 120 -9.35 4.69 4.35
C VAL A 120 -8.01 4.09 4.78
N ARG A 121 -6.95 4.30 4.00
CA ARG A 121 -5.60 3.82 4.31
C ARG A 121 -5.11 4.36 5.65
N THR A 122 -5.22 5.67 5.88
CA THR A 122 -4.83 6.30 7.15
C THR A 122 -5.61 5.72 8.31
N ASP A 123 -6.91 5.49 8.16
CA ASP A 123 -7.74 4.94 9.24
C ASP A 123 -7.44 3.47 9.55
N VAL A 124 -7.17 2.65 8.53
CA VAL A 124 -6.72 1.27 8.69
C VAL A 124 -5.37 1.24 9.41
N ILE A 125 -4.38 2.01 8.94
CA ILE A 125 -3.06 2.09 9.59
C ILE A 125 -3.20 2.55 11.04
N ARG A 126 -3.98 3.60 11.30
CA ARG A 126 -4.27 4.09 12.64
C ARG A 126 -4.83 2.98 13.53
N SER A 127 -5.80 2.22 13.03
CA SER A 127 -6.44 1.14 13.78
C SER A 127 -5.47 -0.01 14.10
N LEU A 128 -4.59 -0.36 13.17
CA LEU A 128 -3.54 -1.36 13.39
C LEU A 128 -2.49 -0.87 14.40
N VAL A 129 -2.03 0.37 14.28
CA VAL A 129 -1.12 0.98 15.27
C VAL A 129 -1.77 1.00 16.66
N GLU A 130 -3.02 1.47 16.76
CA GLU A 130 -3.77 1.48 18.02
C GLU A 130 -3.86 0.07 18.62
N ARG A 131 -4.18 -0.93 17.80
CA ARG A 131 -4.23 -2.34 18.22
C ARG A 131 -2.89 -2.84 18.75
N ALA A 132 -1.77 -2.47 18.13
CA ALA A 132 -0.43 -2.83 18.59
C ALA A 132 -0.08 -2.14 19.94
N LEU A 133 -0.47 -0.89 20.12
CA LEU A 133 -0.15 -0.12 21.33
C LEU A 133 -1.01 -0.49 22.53
N VAL A 134 -2.24 -0.96 22.31
CA VAL A 134 -3.20 -1.32 23.38
C VAL A 134 -3.01 -2.75 23.87
N ASP A 135 -2.51 -3.65 23.04
CA ASP A 135 -2.30 -5.05 23.43
C ASP A 135 -1.02 -5.21 24.26
N ASP A 136 -1.21 -5.64 25.50
CA ASP A 136 -0.12 -5.90 26.45
C ASP A 136 0.71 -7.14 26.04
N GLY A 137 0.15 -8.03 25.24
CA GLY A 137 0.86 -9.18 24.67
C GLY A 137 1.67 -8.85 23.41
N PHE A 138 1.55 -7.64 22.87
CA PHE A 138 2.32 -7.22 21.71
C PHE A 138 3.67 -6.61 22.10
N ASP A 139 4.74 -7.21 21.59
CA ASP A 139 6.11 -6.72 21.67
C ASP A 139 6.66 -6.52 20.25
N LEU A 140 7.26 -5.37 19.98
CA LEU A 140 7.80 -5.06 18.67
C LEU A 140 8.97 -5.98 18.29
N ASP A 141 9.75 -6.41 19.27
CA ASP A 141 10.99 -7.18 19.07
C ASP A 141 10.77 -8.70 19.15
N GLU A 142 9.52 -9.14 19.35
CA GLU A 142 9.15 -10.55 19.31
C GLU A 142 9.19 -11.10 17.88
N ASP A 143 9.65 -12.35 17.75
CA ASP A 143 9.75 -13.07 16.47
C ASP A 143 8.41 -13.75 16.13
N TYR A 144 7.44 -12.94 15.72
CA TYR A 144 6.13 -13.45 15.31
C TYR A 144 6.22 -14.30 14.03
N PRO A 145 5.37 -15.33 13.89
CA PRO A 145 5.32 -16.13 12.67
C PRO A 145 5.11 -15.26 11.42
N VAL A 146 5.83 -15.56 10.34
CA VAL A 146 5.70 -14.82 9.08
C VAL A 146 4.24 -14.86 8.60
N GLY A 147 3.70 -13.67 8.31
CA GLY A 147 2.32 -13.52 7.86
C GLY A 147 1.28 -13.53 9.00
N SER A 148 1.70 -13.58 10.27
CA SER A 148 0.77 -13.48 11.40
C SER A 148 0.30 -12.05 11.68
N ILE A 149 -0.69 -11.91 12.56
CA ILE A 149 -1.14 -10.61 13.04
C ILE A 149 -0.01 -9.84 13.73
N GLY A 150 0.75 -10.48 14.62
CA GLY A 150 1.89 -9.84 15.30
C GLY A 150 2.93 -9.33 14.31
N ALA A 151 3.28 -10.12 13.30
CA ALA A 151 4.19 -9.70 12.23
C ALA A 151 3.65 -8.51 11.43
N LEU A 152 2.35 -8.50 11.12
CA LEU A 152 1.67 -7.38 10.46
C LEU A 152 1.72 -6.10 11.32
N LEU A 153 1.36 -6.21 12.60
CA LEU A 153 1.34 -5.08 13.54
C LEU A 153 2.75 -4.48 13.71
N ALA A 154 3.77 -5.34 13.85
CA ALA A 154 5.16 -4.91 13.94
C ALA A 154 5.64 -4.21 12.65
N ALA A 155 5.29 -4.74 11.48
CA ALA A 155 5.61 -4.12 10.20
C ALA A 155 4.95 -2.75 10.04
N VAL A 156 3.66 -2.63 10.38
CA VAL A 156 2.92 -1.36 10.31
C VAL A 156 3.48 -0.33 11.29
N LEU A 157 3.80 -0.74 12.52
CA LEU A 157 4.36 0.18 13.52
C LEU A 157 5.73 0.72 13.09
N ARG A 158 6.63 -0.16 12.62
CA ARG A 158 7.96 0.24 12.10
C ARG A 158 7.87 1.14 10.88
N ALA A 159 6.96 0.85 9.95
CA ALA A 159 6.77 1.66 8.75
C ALA A 159 6.19 3.05 9.08
N THR A 160 5.27 3.13 10.05
CA THR A 160 4.61 4.39 10.42
C THR A 160 5.49 5.25 11.33
N PHE A 161 6.30 4.64 12.20
CA PHE A 161 7.10 5.32 13.20
C PHE A 161 8.53 4.75 13.31
N PRO A 162 9.37 4.91 12.28
CA PRO A 162 10.71 4.31 12.26
C PRO A 162 11.64 4.79 13.39
N ASP A 163 11.43 6.01 13.87
CA ASP A 163 12.30 6.67 14.86
C ASP A 163 11.72 6.68 16.29
N ARG A 164 10.69 5.88 16.58
CA ARG A 164 10.01 5.87 17.89
C ARG A 164 9.85 4.46 18.43
N SER A 165 10.12 4.29 19.73
CA SER A 165 9.84 3.04 20.42
C SER A 165 8.33 2.90 20.72
N PRO A 166 7.81 1.66 20.83
CA PRO A 166 6.42 1.41 21.24
C PRO A 166 6.06 2.06 22.57
N GLU A 167 6.96 2.07 23.54
CA GLU A 167 6.73 2.66 24.88
C GLU A 167 6.54 4.16 24.78
N ALA A 168 7.38 4.84 23.97
CA ALA A 168 7.25 6.27 23.74
C ALA A 168 5.91 6.61 23.08
N LEU A 169 5.47 5.79 22.12
CA LEU A 169 4.17 5.94 21.46
C LEU A 169 3.00 5.68 22.44
N ARG A 170 3.09 4.65 23.30
CA ARG A 170 2.11 4.37 24.36
C ARG A 170 2.01 5.53 25.35
N VAL A 171 3.13 6.13 25.74
CA VAL A 171 3.18 7.31 26.61
C VAL A 171 2.55 8.53 25.93
N GLU A 172 2.95 8.83 24.69
CA GLU A 172 2.39 9.96 23.94
C GLU A 172 0.88 9.81 23.74
N ARG A 173 0.41 8.63 23.32
CA ARG A 173 -1.01 8.34 23.18
C ARG A 173 -1.81 8.59 24.47
N ARG A 174 -1.24 8.27 25.65
CA ARG A 174 -1.90 8.48 26.95
C ARG A 174 -1.91 9.95 27.38
N HIS A 175 -0.85 10.70 27.13
CA HIS A 175 -0.70 12.07 27.63
C HIS A 175 -1.14 13.14 26.62
N ASP A 176 -1.02 12.87 25.33
CA ASP A 176 -1.41 13.75 24.23
C ASP A 176 -2.01 12.94 23.05
N PRO A 177 -3.22 12.39 23.23
CA PRO A 177 -3.89 11.59 22.19
C PRO A 177 -4.20 12.38 20.90
N ILE A 178 -4.34 13.72 21.01
CA ILE A 178 -4.61 14.59 19.86
C ILE A 178 -3.35 14.73 19.00
N LEU A 179 -2.18 14.96 19.63
CA LEU A 179 -0.91 14.98 18.91
C LEU A 179 -0.59 13.61 18.29
N PHE A 180 -0.83 12.52 19.02
CA PHE A 180 -0.65 11.17 18.49
C PHE A 180 -1.45 10.97 17.19
N THR A 181 -2.73 11.35 17.20
CA THR A 181 -3.59 11.30 16.00
C THR A 181 -3.02 12.16 14.86
N THR A 182 -2.52 13.36 15.17
CA THR A 182 -1.90 14.26 14.20
C THR A 182 -0.63 13.65 13.59
N ARG A 183 0.17 12.93 14.39
CA ARG A 183 1.36 12.22 13.87
C ARG A 183 0.99 11.08 12.94
N VAL A 184 -0.07 10.33 13.23
CA VAL A 184 -0.54 9.28 12.32
C VAL A 184 -0.95 9.89 10.97
N GLN A 185 -1.65 11.03 10.96
CA GLN A 185 -1.98 11.73 9.72
C GLN A 185 -0.72 12.15 8.95
N HIS A 186 0.28 12.68 9.65
CA HIS A 186 1.57 13.05 9.06
C HIS A 186 2.30 11.84 8.47
N ALA A 187 2.46 10.77 9.24
CA ALA A 187 3.17 9.55 8.84
C ALA A 187 2.48 8.80 7.68
N THR A 188 1.17 8.95 7.55
CA THR A 188 0.39 8.32 6.48
C THR A 188 0.12 9.25 5.30
N GLU A 189 0.67 10.47 5.32
CA GLU A 189 0.49 11.49 4.26
C GLU A 189 -0.99 11.70 3.91
N LEU A 190 -1.84 11.79 4.93
CA LEU A 190 -3.29 11.93 4.74
C LEU A 190 -3.60 13.13 3.82
N LEU A 191 -4.28 12.85 2.71
CA LEU A 191 -4.66 13.84 1.69
C LEU A 191 -3.49 14.61 1.05
N ALA A 192 -2.26 14.10 1.14
CA ALA A 192 -1.15 14.64 0.37
C ALA A 192 -1.45 14.48 -1.13
N GLY A 193 -1.17 15.53 -1.91
CA GLY A 193 -1.19 15.44 -3.36
C GLY A 193 -0.04 14.56 -3.86
N PRO A 194 -0.10 14.10 -5.13
CA PRO A 194 1.05 13.49 -5.78
C PRO A 194 2.22 14.47 -5.93
#